data_AF-A0A6V7U3Q7-F1
#
_entry.id   AF-A0A6V7U3Q7-F1
#
_cell.length_a   1.000
_cell.length_b   1.000
_cell.length_c   1.000
_cell.angle_alpha   90.00
_cell.angle_beta   90.00
_cell.angle_gamma   90.00
#
_symmetry.space_group_name_H-M   'P 1'
#
loop_
_entity.id
_entity.type
_entity.pdbx_description
1 polymer ?
#
loop_
_entity_poly.entity_id
_entity_poly.type
_entity_poly.pdbx_seq_one_letter_code
_entity_poly.pdbx_strand_id
1 'polypeptide(L)'
;MSDNYTPILSSQKQEKASELLEMAELVRKCCDYFEDCTPEPSSKFPVWFFSTSEWLISDLSELMALFLSIFHSDPLSYGQKVCAAVGFWIRNFPVHFQYDANPQLYRLLERLKKLAMANNFIPLQAVDELLDISSIPSYAWIRNPSARNPPLSSTHLQVSSFCLIEHWSAEEIAKAMSNIEHKVLSRITTGELKQYIKIGKI
;
A
#
# COMPACT_ATOMS: atom_id res chain seq x y z
N MET A 1 1.45 -2.59 51.23
CA MET A 1 2.17 -3.24 50.12
C MET A 1 1.41 -2.90 48.85
N SER A 2 1.69 -1.74 48.29
CA SER A 2 0.93 -1.16 47.18
C SER A 2 1.94 -0.44 46.30
N ASP A 3 2.43 -1.13 45.27
CA ASP A 3 3.34 -0.56 44.29
C ASP A 3 2.86 -0.86 42.86
N ASN A 4 2.30 0.19 42.24
CA ASN A 4 2.86 0.82 41.04
C ASN A 4 3.08 -0.03 39.77
N TYR A 5 1.99 -0.57 39.18
CA TYR A 5 2.01 -1.16 37.82
C TYR A 5 0.88 -0.62 36.92
N THR A 6 0.65 0.69 36.88
CA THR A 6 -0.37 1.30 36.00
C THR A 6 -0.05 2.64 35.29
N PRO A 7 1.17 3.24 35.24
CA PRO A 7 1.35 4.48 34.46
C PRO A 7 1.64 4.28 32.96
N ILE A 8 2.24 3.15 32.56
CA ILE A 8 2.86 3.01 31.23
C ILE A 8 1.83 2.75 30.13
N LEU A 9 0.76 2.01 30.44
CA LEU A 9 -0.29 1.66 29.48
C LEU A 9 -1.20 2.86 29.14
N SER A 10 -1.38 3.80 30.08
CA SER A 10 -2.12 5.05 29.85
C SER A 10 -1.37 6.01 28.94
N SER A 11 -0.04 6.10 29.06
CA SER A 11 0.78 7.02 28.25
C SER A 11 0.85 6.59 26.79
N GLN A 12 1.05 5.29 26.51
CA GLN A 12 1.07 4.79 25.12
C GLN A 12 -0.30 4.88 24.43
N LYS A 13 -1.39 4.73 25.21
CA LYS A 13 -2.74 4.91 24.68
C LYS A 13 -3.03 6.37 24.35
N GLN A 14 -2.49 7.31 25.13
CA GLN A 14 -2.62 8.75 24.89
C GLN A 14 -1.81 9.20 23.67
N GLU A 15 -0.57 8.70 23.52
CA GLU A 15 0.32 9.01 22.40
C GLU A 15 -0.22 8.46 21.07
N LYS A 16 -0.70 7.21 21.08
CA LYS A 16 -1.39 6.63 19.92
C LYS A 16 -2.68 7.37 19.57
N ALA A 17 -3.39 7.92 20.56
CA ALA A 17 -4.60 8.71 20.32
C ALA A 17 -4.30 10.09 19.70
N SER A 18 -3.21 10.75 20.11
CA SER A 18 -2.76 12.00 19.48
C SER A 18 -2.30 11.78 18.03
N GLU A 19 -1.55 10.70 17.77
CA GLU A 19 -1.13 10.36 16.39
C GLU A 19 -2.34 10.10 15.48
N LEU A 20 -3.35 9.38 15.98
CA LEU A 20 -4.58 9.13 15.22
C LEU A 20 -5.40 10.40 14.96
N LEU A 21 -5.36 11.38 15.87
CA LEU A 21 -6.03 12.67 15.70
C LEU A 21 -5.34 13.52 14.63
N GLU A 22 -4.01 13.61 14.66
CA GLU A 22 -3.22 14.31 13.64
C GLU A 22 -3.40 13.66 12.26
N MET A 23 -3.45 12.32 12.20
CA MET A 23 -3.71 11.61 10.96
C MET A 23 -5.13 11.83 10.44
N ALA A 24 -6.14 11.91 11.31
CA ALA A 24 -7.50 12.22 10.90
C ALA A 24 -7.62 13.63 10.28
N GLU A 25 -6.90 14.62 10.82
CA GLU A 25 -6.82 15.97 10.24
C GLU A 25 -6.14 15.95 8.87
N LEU A 26 -5.06 15.17 8.73
CA LEU A 26 -4.35 15.02 7.47
C LEU A 26 -5.21 14.36 6.39
N VAL A 27 -6.02 13.37 6.78
CA VAL A 27 -7.00 12.72 5.89
C VAL A 27 -8.10 13.70 5.46
N ARG A 28 -8.64 14.51 6.38
CA ARG A 28 -9.61 15.56 6.02
C ARG A 28 -9.02 16.55 5.02
N LYS A 29 -7.80 17.03 5.28
CA LYS A 29 -7.08 17.91 4.37
C LYS A 29 -6.82 17.25 3.01
N CYS A 30 -6.55 15.95 2.98
CA CYS A 30 -6.43 15.19 1.74
C CYS A 30 -7.75 15.22 0.95
N CYS A 31 -8.88 14.94 1.59
CA CYS A 31 -10.21 15.00 0.98
C CYS A 31 -10.55 16.40 0.45
N ASP A 32 -10.12 17.46 1.13
CA ASP A 32 -10.41 18.84 0.71
C ASP A 32 -9.74 19.22 -0.63
N TYR A 33 -8.71 18.50 -1.08
CA TYR A 33 -8.09 18.72 -2.39
C TYR A 33 -8.87 18.09 -3.56
N PHE A 34 -9.93 17.33 -3.27
CA PHE A 34 -10.84 16.75 -4.26
C PHE A 34 -12.16 17.51 -4.23
N GLU A 35 -12.60 18.00 -5.39
CA GLU A 35 -13.90 18.65 -5.58
C GLU A 35 -14.68 17.87 -6.65
N ASP A 36 -16.01 17.83 -6.55
CA ASP A 36 -16.93 17.39 -7.61
C ASP A 36 -16.63 16.04 -8.31
N CYS A 37 -16.26 15.01 -7.54
CA CYS A 37 -15.96 13.67 -8.06
C CYS A 37 -14.82 13.63 -9.09
N THR A 38 -13.97 14.66 -9.20
CA THR A 38 -12.84 14.63 -10.12
C THR A 38 -11.83 13.58 -9.68
N PRO A 39 -11.34 12.72 -10.59
CA PRO A 39 -10.35 11.72 -10.25
C PRO A 39 -8.97 12.32 -9.99
N GLU A 40 -8.74 13.58 -10.39
CA GLU A 40 -7.46 14.27 -10.20
C GLU A 40 -7.54 15.28 -9.05
N PRO A 41 -6.55 15.28 -8.14
CA PRO A 41 -6.47 16.24 -7.06
C PRO A 41 -5.99 17.61 -7.57
N SER A 42 -6.47 18.68 -6.93
CA SER A 42 -6.01 20.06 -7.19
C SER A 42 -4.55 20.33 -6.79
N SER A 43 -3.95 19.44 -6.01
CA SER A 43 -2.58 19.57 -5.47
C SER A 43 -1.80 18.27 -5.60
N LYS A 44 -0.47 18.36 -5.51
CA LYS A 44 0.42 17.19 -5.41
C LYS A 44 0.38 16.51 -4.03
N PHE A 45 -0.29 17.13 -3.06
CA PHE A 45 -0.35 16.62 -1.69
C PHE A 45 -0.96 15.20 -1.60
N PRO A 46 -2.11 14.87 -2.21
CA PRO A 46 -2.65 13.51 -2.17
C PRO A 46 -1.71 12.45 -2.76
N VAL A 47 -0.98 12.79 -3.83
CA VAL A 47 0.04 11.89 -4.42
C VAL A 47 1.11 11.55 -3.38
N TRP A 48 1.68 12.57 -2.74
CA TRP A 48 2.71 12.40 -1.71
C TRP A 48 2.18 11.68 -0.47
N PHE A 49 0.95 12.00 -0.06
CA PHE A 49 0.31 11.38 1.10
C PHE A 49 0.12 9.88 0.88
N PHE A 50 -0.45 9.48 -0.24
CA PHE A 50 -0.64 8.05 -0.53
C PHE A 50 0.66 7.32 -0.81
N SER A 51 1.66 7.94 -1.47
CA SER A 51 2.98 7.32 -1.66
C SER A 51 3.70 7.07 -0.34
N THR A 52 3.47 7.93 0.66
CA THR A 52 4.14 7.88 1.96
C THR A 52 3.24 7.22 3.02
N SER A 53 2.00 6.84 2.68
CA SER A 53 1.09 6.12 3.59
C SER A 53 1.68 4.79 4.06
N GLU A 54 2.37 4.13 3.11
CA GLU A 54 3.40 3.10 3.25
C GLU A 54 4.23 3.24 4.52
N TRP A 55 4.71 4.46 4.77
CA TRP A 55 5.66 4.88 5.80
C TRP A 55 5.01 5.33 7.09
N LEU A 56 3.97 6.17 6.97
CA LEU A 56 3.31 6.83 8.09
C LEU A 56 2.54 5.86 8.98
N ILE A 57 1.87 4.87 8.39
CA ILE A 57 0.99 3.95 9.14
C ILE A 57 1.52 2.52 8.96
N SER A 58 1.36 1.69 10.00
CA SER A 58 1.76 0.29 9.95
C SER A 58 0.69 -0.60 9.30
N ASP A 59 -0.60 -0.26 9.45
CA ASP A 59 -1.72 -0.92 8.81
C ASP A 59 -2.57 0.08 8.00
N LEU A 60 -2.57 -0.06 6.68
CA LEU A 60 -3.36 0.78 5.76
C LEU A 60 -4.88 0.65 6.00
N SER A 61 -5.32 -0.41 6.68
CA SER A 61 -6.72 -0.58 7.08
C SER A 61 -7.16 0.49 8.08
N GLU A 62 -6.25 0.94 8.97
CA GLU A 62 -6.52 2.04 9.90
C GLU A 62 -6.76 3.35 9.12
N LEU A 63 -5.97 3.59 8.06
CA LEU A 63 -6.16 4.74 7.17
C LEU A 63 -7.53 4.71 6.48
N MET A 64 -7.92 3.56 5.93
CA MET A 64 -9.24 3.39 5.31
C MET A 64 -10.38 3.55 6.31
N ALA A 65 -10.20 3.10 7.55
CA ALA A 65 -11.18 3.31 8.62
C ALA A 65 -11.38 4.80 8.93
N LEU A 66 -10.32 5.63 8.85
CA LEU A 66 -10.43 7.09 8.99
C LEU A 66 -11.26 7.69 7.84
N PHE A 67 -11.02 7.29 6.58
CA PHE A 67 -11.83 7.72 5.44
C PHE A 67 -13.31 7.34 5.62
N LEU A 68 -13.60 6.11 6.06
CA LEU A 68 -14.95 5.66 6.39
C LEU A 68 -15.58 6.48 7.52
N SER A 69 -14.81 6.84 8.55
CA SER A 69 -15.30 7.65 9.66
C SER A 69 -15.73 9.06 9.21
N ILE A 70 -14.98 9.66 8.27
CA ILE A 70 -15.30 10.95 7.68
C ILE A 70 -16.55 10.84 6.80
N PHE A 71 -16.63 9.78 5.98
CA PHE A 71 -17.82 9.50 5.16
C PHE A 71 -19.09 9.34 6.02
N HIS A 72 -18.98 8.67 7.17
CA HIS A 72 -20.11 8.51 8.10
C HIS A 72 -20.45 9.80 8.85
N SER A 73 -19.49 10.68 9.11
CA SER A 73 -19.70 11.92 9.87
C SER A 73 -20.43 12.97 9.04
N ASP A 74 -20.07 13.13 7.77
CA ASP A 74 -20.70 14.07 6.85
C ASP A 74 -20.77 13.50 5.43
N PRO A 75 -21.80 12.66 5.13
CA PRO A 75 -21.95 12.06 3.82
C PRO A 75 -22.31 13.06 2.72
N LEU A 76 -22.84 14.24 3.07
CA LEU A 76 -23.30 15.22 2.09
C LEU A 76 -22.14 16.04 1.53
N SER A 77 -21.25 16.56 2.40
CA SER A 77 -20.11 17.37 1.95
C SER A 77 -18.88 16.52 1.63
N TYR A 78 -18.60 15.49 2.44
CA TYR A 78 -17.39 14.68 2.31
C TYR A 78 -17.61 13.37 1.57
N GLY A 79 -18.85 12.93 1.33
CA GLY A 79 -19.12 11.65 0.68
C GLY A 79 -18.45 11.51 -0.70
N GLN A 80 -18.65 12.51 -1.56
CA GLN A 80 -18.03 12.56 -2.89
C GLN A 80 -16.51 12.72 -2.82
N LYS A 81 -16.01 13.58 -1.92
CA LYS A 81 -14.57 13.83 -1.73
C LYS A 81 -13.83 12.57 -1.29
N VAL A 82 -14.41 11.81 -0.37
CA VAL A 82 -13.85 10.53 0.11
C VAL A 82 -13.84 9.50 -1.02
N CYS A 83 -14.92 9.39 -1.80
CA CYS A 83 -14.95 8.47 -2.94
C CYS A 83 -13.90 8.82 -4.00
N ALA A 84 -13.74 10.12 -4.32
CA ALA A 84 -12.71 10.60 -5.23
C ALA A 84 -11.29 10.33 -4.71
N ALA A 85 -11.02 10.62 -3.43
CA ALA A 85 -9.72 10.38 -2.81
C ALA A 85 -9.36 8.89 -2.79
N VAL A 86 -10.31 8.02 -2.44
CA VAL A 86 -10.11 6.56 -2.43
C VAL A 86 -9.97 6.02 -3.85
N GLY A 87 -10.73 6.53 -4.82
CA GLY A 87 -10.59 6.13 -6.22
C GLY A 87 -9.23 6.52 -6.81
N PHE A 88 -8.76 7.73 -6.50
CA PHE A 88 -7.41 8.17 -6.82
C PHE A 88 -6.35 7.25 -6.19
N TRP A 89 -6.55 6.87 -4.93
CA TRP A 89 -5.64 5.97 -4.24
C TRP A 89 -5.55 4.59 -4.92
N ILE A 90 -6.69 4.00 -5.30
CA ILE A 90 -6.73 2.71 -6.01
C ILE A 90 -6.01 2.80 -7.36
N ARG A 91 -6.29 3.85 -8.14
CA ARG A 91 -5.74 4.03 -9.48
C ARG A 91 -4.22 4.24 -9.47
N ASN A 92 -3.71 5.03 -8.54
CA ASN A 92 -2.29 5.40 -8.51
C ASN A 92 -1.43 4.41 -7.71
N PHE A 93 -2.02 3.70 -6.74
CA PHE A 93 -1.30 2.76 -5.88
C PHE A 93 -2.04 1.41 -5.74
N PRO A 94 -2.30 0.69 -6.85
CA PRO A 94 -3.04 -0.58 -6.82
C PRO A 94 -2.34 -1.66 -5.99
N VAL A 95 -1.02 -1.54 -5.81
CA VAL A 95 -0.19 -2.45 -4.99
C VAL A 95 -0.62 -2.47 -3.53
N HIS A 96 -1.21 -1.39 -3.00
CA HIS A 96 -1.64 -1.31 -1.59
C HIS A 96 -2.88 -2.18 -1.33
N PHE A 97 -3.72 -2.38 -2.34
CA PHE A 97 -5.03 -3.05 -2.27
C PHE A 97 -4.99 -4.54 -2.65
N GLN A 98 -3.82 -5.16 -2.63
CA GLN A 98 -3.68 -6.60 -2.88
C GLN A 98 -4.46 -7.40 -1.83
N TYR A 99 -5.48 -8.16 -2.28
CA TYR A 99 -6.33 -8.97 -1.41
C TYR A 99 -5.52 -9.93 -0.51
N ASP A 100 -4.47 -10.55 -1.06
CA ASP A 100 -3.63 -11.50 -0.33
C ASP A 100 -2.74 -10.84 0.73
N ALA A 101 -2.34 -9.58 0.52
CA ALA A 101 -1.49 -8.86 1.46
C ALA A 101 -2.30 -8.16 2.55
N ASN A 102 -3.42 -7.52 2.18
CA ASN A 102 -4.23 -6.68 3.07
C ASN A 102 -5.74 -7.00 2.93
N PRO A 103 -6.21 -8.16 3.43
CA PRO A 103 -7.61 -8.56 3.29
C PRO A 103 -8.58 -7.64 4.04
N GLN A 104 -8.15 -7.00 5.13
CA GLN A 104 -8.98 -6.07 5.89
C GLN A 104 -9.22 -4.75 5.14
N LEU A 105 -8.18 -4.20 4.51
CA LEU A 105 -8.29 -3.03 3.65
C LEU A 105 -9.30 -3.26 2.52
N TYR A 106 -9.22 -4.43 1.87
CA TYR A 106 -10.15 -4.81 0.80
C TYR A 106 -11.62 -4.87 1.30
N ARG A 107 -11.86 -5.47 2.47
CA ARG A 107 -13.20 -5.53 3.07
C ARG A 107 -13.75 -4.14 3.41
N LEU A 108 -12.90 -3.24 3.92
CA LEU A 108 -13.30 -1.86 4.22
C LEU A 108 -13.62 -1.08 2.94
N LEU A 109 -12.85 -1.30 1.87
CA LEU A 109 -13.15 -0.73 0.56
C LEU A 109 -14.47 -1.23 0.00
N GLU A 110 -14.73 -2.53 0.05
CA GLU A 110 -16.01 -3.11 -0.39
C GLU A 110 -17.19 -2.56 0.42
N ARG A 111 -16.99 -2.34 1.73
CA ARG A 111 -17.96 -1.68 2.60
C ARG A 111 -18.19 -0.23 2.17
N LEU A 112 -17.14 0.54 1.88
CA LEU A 112 -17.27 1.91 1.38
C LEU A 112 -18.06 1.94 0.07
N LYS A 113 -17.76 1.03 -0.87
CA LYS A 113 -18.50 0.92 -2.14
C LYS A 113 -19.99 0.65 -1.89
N LYS A 114 -20.34 -0.29 -1.02
CA LYS A 114 -21.74 -0.58 -0.66
C LYS A 114 -22.44 0.63 -0.04
N LEU A 115 -21.76 1.37 0.83
CA LEU A 115 -22.31 2.58 1.45
C LEU A 115 -22.50 3.72 0.43
N ALA A 116 -21.54 3.90 -0.48
CA ALA A 116 -21.64 4.88 -1.55
C ALA A 116 -22.78 4.55 -2.53
N MET A 117 -22.95 3.28 -2.90
CA MET A 117 -24.05 2.82 -3.76
C MET A 117 -25.43 2.96 -3.10
N ALA A 118 -25.51 2.81 -1.77
CA ALA A 118 -26.75 3.01 -1.02
C ALA A 118 -27.12 4.49 -0.84
N ASN A 119 -26.15 5.40 -1.02
CA ASN A 119 -26.36 6.84 -0.91
C ASN A 119 -26.81 7.42 -2.26
N ASN A 120 -27.96 8.10 -2.30
CA ASN A 120 -28.48 8.73 -3.52
C ASN A 120 -27.74 10.03 -3.93
N PHE A 121 -26.72 10.45 -3.16
CA PHE A 121 -25.99 11.71 -3.38
C PHE A 121 -24.86 11.61 -4.39
N ILE A 122 -24.45 10.39 -4.75
CA ILE A 122 -23.35 10.14 -5.67
C ILE A 122 -23.92 9.37 -6.86
N PRO A 123 -23.67 9.80 -8.12
CA PRO A 123 -24.15 9.05 -9.26
C PRO A 123 -23.51 7.65 -9.28
N LEU A 124 -24.36 6.63 -9.41
CA LEU A 124 -23.96 5.22 -9.33
C LEU A 124 -22.82 4.88 -10.30
N GLN A 125 -22.83 5.50 -11.49
CA GLN A 125 -21.80 5.36 -12.51
C GLN A 125 -20.44 5.87 -12.03
N ALA A 126 -20.41 7.04 -11.37
CA ALA A 126 -19.16 7.57 -10.82
C ALA A 126 -18.64 6.71 -9.66
N VAL A 127 -19.53 6.14 -8.84
CA VAL A 127 -19.12 5.21 -7.77
C VAL A 127 -18.46 3.96 -8.36
N ASP A 128 -19.04 3.42 -9.43
CA ASP A 128 -18.49 2.22 -10.08
C ASP A 128 -17.16 2.50 -10.78
N GLU A 129 -17.03 3.65 -11.46
CA GLU A 129 -15.79 4.07 -12.11
C GLU A 129 -14.67 4.44 -11.11
N LEU A 130 -15.00 5.16 -10.03
CA LEU A 130 -14.01 5.59 -9.05
C LEU A 130 -13.57 4.45 -8.14
N LEU A 131 -14.49 3.57 -7.73
CA LEU A 131 -14.22 2.46 -6.81
C LEU A 131 -14.21 1.12 -7.55
N ASP A 132 -13.62 1.08 -8.75
CA ASP A 132 -13.48 -0.17 -9.49
C ASP A 132 -12.33 -1.02 -8.93
N ILE A 133 -12.71 -2.03 -8.16
CA ILE A 133 -11.82 -3.01 -7.56
C ILE A 133 -11.40 -4.10 -8.57
N SER A 134 -12.16 -4.27 -9.66
CA SER A 134 -11.89 -5.32 -10.67
C SER A 134 -10.65 -5.02 -11.50
N SER A 135 -10.27 -3.75 -11.59
CA SER A 135 -9.09 -3.28 -12.31
C SER A 135 -7.76 -3.58 -11.59
N ILE A 136 -7.78 -4.00 -10.32
CA ILE A 136 -6.57 -4.20 -9.52
C ILE A 136 -5.90 -5.52 -9.93
N PRO A 137 -4.71 -5.49 -10.56
CA PRO A 137 -4.03 -6.71 -10.96
C PRO A 137 -3.55 -7.49 -9.71
N SER A 138 -3.76 -8.81 -9.71
CA SER A 138 -3.16 -9.67 -8.69
C SER A 138 -1.66 -9.83 -8.96
N TYR A 139 -0.84 -9.37 -8.03
CA TYR A 139 0.62 -9.49 -8.07
C TYR A 139 1.17 -10.69 -7.29
N ALA A 140 0.30 -11.61 -6.85
CA ALA A 140 0.67 -12.79 -6.04
C ALA A 140 1.78 -13.64 -6.71
N TRP A 141 1.79 -13.71 -8.03
CA TRP A 141 2.77 -14.46 -8.82
C TRP A 141 4.16 -13.80 -8.90
N ILE A 142 4.28 -12.49 -8.69
CA ILE A 142 5.58 -11.80 -8.67
C ILE A 142 6.33 -12.11 -7.36
N ARG A 143 5.59 -12.36 -6.28
CA ARG A 143 6.12 -12.59 -4.93
C ARG A 143 6.22 -14.06 -4.54
N ASN A 144 5.53 -14.99 -5.21
CA ASN A 144 5.61 -16.40 -4.87
C ASN A 144 6.80 -17.07 -5.59
N PRO A 145 7.88 -17.45 -4.89
CA PRO A 145 9.04 -18.08 -5.50
C PRO A 145 8.70 -19.55 -5.81
N SER A 146 8.15 -19.79 -6.99
CA SER A 146 8.43 -21.05 -7.67
C SER A 146 9.28 -20.74 -8.89
N ALA A 147 10.47 -20.21 -8.63
CA ALA A 147 11.60 -20.63 -9.44
C ALA A 147 11.72 -22.13 -9.18
N ARG A 148 11.15 -22.94 -10.07
CA ARG A 148 11.55 -24.32 -10.30
C ARG A 148 13.04 -24.28 -10.69
N ASN A 149 13.90 -24.00 -9.72
CA ASN A 149 15.28 -24.42 -9.83
C ASN A 149 15.18 -25.94 -9.72
N PRO A 150 15.41 -26.69 -10.82
CA PRO A 150 15.50 -28.13 -10.69
C PRO A 150 16.50 -28.42 -9.56
N PRO A 151 16.27 -29.45 -8.72
CA PRO A 151 17.17 -29.77 -7.63
C PRO A 151 18.58 -29.83 -8.21
N LEU A 152 19.44 -28.94 -7.70
CA LEU A 152 20.81 -28.81 -8.15
C LEU A 152 21.50 -30.15 -7.89
N SER A 153 21.58 -31.00 -8.92
CA SER A 153 22.63 -32.00 -9.00
C SER A 153 23.91 -31.21 -9.25
N SER A 154 24.56 -30.85 -8.14
CA SER A 154 25.35 -29.61 -7.94
C SER A 154 26.81 -29.68 -8.39
N THR A 155 27.14 -30.34 -9.50
CA THR A 155 28.54 -30.37 -9.96
C THR A 155 28.71 -30.14 -11.46
N HIS A 156 27.81 -30.63 -12.31
CA HIS A 156 28.03 -30.55 -13.77
C HIS A 156 27.58 -29.21 -14.39
N LEU A 157 26.51 -28.59 -13.89
CA LEU A 157 25.95 -27.33 -14.43
C LEU A 157 26.71 -26.06 -13.97
N GLN A 158 27.34 -26.13 -12.80
CA GLN A 158 28.18 -25.04 -12.26
C GLN A 158 29.49 -24.94 -13.05
N VAL A 159 30.09 -26.08 -13.38
CA VAL A 159 31.35 -26.15 -14.15
C VAL A 159 31.14 -25.71 -15.61
N SER A 160 30.00 -26.06 -16.23
CA SER A 160 29.68 -25.60 -17.59
C SER A 160 29.35 -24.11 -17.66
N SER A 161 28.72 -23.54 -16.63
CA SER A 161 28.41 -22.10 -16.59
C SER A 161 29.66 -21.24 -16.30
N PHE A 162 30.58 -21.72 -15.45
CA PHE A 162 31.84 -21.01 -15.15
C PHE A 162 32.80 -20.97 -16.35
N CYS A 163 32.90 -22.07 -17.12
CA CYS A 163 33.70 -22.15 -18.35
C CYS A 163 33.15 -21.25 -19.48
N LEU A 164 31.84 -20.99 -19.46
CA LEU A 164 31.21 -20.06 -20.40
C LEU A 164 31.53 -18.60 -20.07
N ILE A 165 31.65 -18.23 -18.79
CA ILE A 165 31.97 -16.84 -18.37
C ILE A 165 33.29 -16.34 -18.97
N GLU A 166 34.28 -17.21 -19.17
CA GLU A 166 35.57 -16.84 -19.80
C GLU A 166 35.42 -16.35 -21.25
N HIS A 167 34.32 -16.71 -21.92
CA HIS A 167 34.03 -16.31 -23.31
C HIS A 167 33.06 -15.12 -23.41
N TRP A 168 32.55 -14.61 -22.28
CA TRP A 168 31.59 -13.51 -22.29
C TRP A 168 32.33 -12.18 -22.34
N SER A 169 31.81 -11.25 -23.13
CA SER A 169 32.31 -9.88 -23.11
C SER A 169 31.99 -9.21 -21.77
N ALA A 170 32.82 -8.25 -21.36
CA ALA A 170 32.58 -7.47 -20.14
C ALA A 170 31.19 -6.79 -20.14
N GLU A 171 30.69 -6.38 -21.31
CA GLU A 171 29.37 -5.78 -21.47
C GLU A 171 28.24 -6.79 -21.18
N GLU A 172 28.35 -8.02 -21.67
CA GLU A 172 27.35 -9.06 -21.42
C GLU A 172 27.28 -9.47 -19.95
N ILE A 173 28.45 -9.56 -19.28
CA ILE A 173 28.53 -9.82 -17.84
C ILE A 173 27.86 -8.68 -17.06
N ALA A 174 28.21 -7.43 -17.36
CA ALA A 174 27.62 -6.26 -16.70
C ALA A 174 26.10 -6.20 -16.87
N LYS A 175 25.60 -6.52 -18.07
CA LYS A 175 24.16 -6.59 -18.35
C LYS A 175 23.47 -7.72 -17.59
N ALA A 176 24.09 -8.89 -17.51
CA ALA A 176 23.57 -10.03 -16.76
C ALA A 176 23.50 -9.72 -15.25
N MET A 177 24.56 -9.16 -14.67
CA MET A 177 24.59 -8.71 -13.28
C MET A 177 23.52 -7.65 -13.02
N SER A 178 23.43 -6.62 -13.87
CA SER A 178 22.43 -5.55 -13.73
C SER A 178 20.99 -6.09 -13.77
N ASN A 179 20.71 -7.09 -14.59
CA ASN A 179 19.40 -7.73 -14.67
C ASN A 179 19.08 -8.54 -13.39
N ILE A 180 20.07 -9.25 -12.84
CA ILE A 180 19.92 -9.96 -11.57
C ILE A 180 19.65 -8.97 -10.44
N GLU A 181 20.45 -7.90 -10.33
CA GLU A 181 20.28 -6.84 -9.34
C GLU A 181 18.91 -6.17 -9.47
N HIS A 182 18.52 -5.77 -10.68
CA HIS A 182 17.20 -5.18 -10.93
C HIS A 182 16.07 -6.11 -10.50
N LYS A 183 16.15 -7.41 -10.79
CA LYS A 183 15.13 -8.40 -10.37
C LYS A 183 15.06 -8.57 -8.86
N VAL A 184 16.19 -8.47 -8.16
CA VAL A 184 16.23 -8.57 -6.69
C VAL A 184 15.70 -7.28 -6.06
N LEU A 185 16.21 -6.12 -6.48
CA LEU A 185 15.85 -4.82 -5.91
C LEU A 185 14.38 -4.45 -6.16
N SER A 186 13.84 -4.75 -7.33
CA SER A 186 12.43 -4.49 -7.66
C SER A 186 11.42 -5.29 -6.82
N ARG A 187 11.89 -6.31 -6.08
CA ARG A 187 11.04 -7.12 -5.19
C ARG A 187 11.04 -6.63 -3.75
N ILE A 188 12.02 -5.82 -3.36
CA ILE A 188 12.11 -5.30 -2.00
C ILE A 188 10.92 -4.37 -1.78
N THR A 189 10.09 -4.71 -0.81
CA THR A 189 8.90 -3.94 -0.46
C THR A 189 9.23 -2.84 0.55
N THR A 190 8.39 -1.81 0.60
CA THR A 190 8.47 -0.76 1.62
C THR A 190 8.41 -1.35 3.04
N GLY A 191 7.65 -2.43 3.25
CA GLY A 191 7.56 -3.13 4.52
C GLY A 191 8.89 -3.76 4.95
N GLU A 192 9.59 -4.44 4.05
CA GLU A 192 10.92 -5.00 4.31
C GLU A 192 11.94 -3.88 4.57
N LEU A 193 11.87 -2.78 3.83
CA LEU A 193 12.76 -1.63 4.04
C LEU A 193 12.50 -0.95 5.40
N LYS A 194 11.22 -0.82 5.81
CA LYS A 194 10.86 -0.36 7.15
C LYS A 194 11.42 -1.24 8.25
N GLN A 195 11.28 -2.56 8.08
CA GLN A 195 11.81 -3.53 9.04
C GLN A 195 13.33 -3.43 9.11
N TYR A 196 14.00 -3.29 7.97
CA TYR A 196 15.44 -3.07 7.91
C TYR A 196 15.87 -1.80 8.65
N ILE A 197 15.18 -0.68 8.48
CA ILE A 197 15.50 0.56 9.20
C ILE A 197 15.29 0.40 10.71
N LYS A 198 14.22 -0.30 11.13
CA LYS A 198 13.90 -0.49 12.55
C LYS A 198 14.83 -1.48 13.26
N ILE A 199 15.22 -2.56 12.59
CA ILE A 199 15.92 -3.72 13.20
C ILE A 199 17.39 -3.78 12.78
N GLY A 200 17.76 -3.14 11.66
CA GLY A 200 19.09 -3.22 11.05
C GLY A 200 19.36 -4.53 10.29
N LYS A 201 18.33 -5.32 10.00
CA LYS A 201 18.45 -6.62 9.31
C LYS A 201 17.31 -6.81 8.29
N ILE A 202 17.68 -7.35 7.13
CA ILE A 202 16.76 -7.84 6.09
C ILE A 202 16.52 -9.33 6.36
#